data_AF-K9HV01-F1
#
_entry.id   AF-K9HV01-F1
#
_cell.length_a   1.000
_cell.length_b   1.000
_cell.length_c   1.000
_cell.angle_alpha   90.00
_cell.angle_beta   90.00
_cell.angle_gamma   90.00
#
_symmetry.space_group_name_H-M   'P 1'
#
loop_
_entity.id
_entity.type
_entity.pdbx_description
1 polymer ?
#
loop_
_entity_poly.entity_id
_entity_poly.type
_entity_poly.pdbx_seq_one_letter_code
_entity_poly.pdbx_strand_id
1 'polypeptide(L)'
;MAVAALLTAAAGANPAAASSCADRDEAAALHVRSLQTWMVVASLTCGSVDAYNEFVLKFRPALQRHGDALIGYFQRTYGGQGTSKLNRYVTLLANQASALSLKDRGSYCARTAEMYDEMQDGVSLTQLESYSAENVGLLAVEPKSCMSENLVVSLK
;
A
#
# COMPACT_ATOMS: atom_id res chain seq x y z
N MET A 1 9.33 51.72 27.05
CA MET A 1 9.22 50.27 27.39
C MET A 1 7.85 49.81 26.94
N ALA A 2 7.75 49.03 25.87
CA ALA A 2 6.50 48.47 25.39
C ALA A 2 6.65 46.95 25.33
N VAL A 3 5.86 46.23 26.13
CA VAL A 3 5.85 44.77 26.19
C VAL A 3 4.83 44.28 25.16
N ALA A 4 5.31 43.66 24.08
CA ALA A 4 4.45 43.03 23.09
C ALA A 4 4.06 41.63 23.58
N ALA A 5 2.76 41.41 23.79
CA ALA A 5 2.20 40.11 24.16
C ALA A 5 2.19 39.18 22.93
N LEU A 6 2.91 38.05 23.03
CA LEU A 6 2.81 36.96 22.05
C LEU A 6 1.51 36.19 22.25
N LEU A 7 0.58 36.32 21.29
CA LEU A 7 -0.57 35.43 21.14
C LEU A 7 -0.07 34.09 20.58
N THR A 8 0.07 33.08 21.43
CA THR A 8 0.26 31.69 21.00
C THR A 8 -1.08 31.12 20.55
N ALA A 9 -1.27 31.02 19.23
CA ALA A 9 -2.38 30.27 18.66
C ALA A 9 -2.13 28.77 18.88
N ALA A 10 -2.82 28.17 19.85
CA ALA A 10 -2.87 26.73 19.99
C ALA A 10 -3.69 26.16 18.82
N ALA A 11 -3.01 25.51 17.86
CA ALA A 11 -3.67 24.70 16.86
C ALA A 11 -4.35 23.50 17.54
N GLY A 12 -5.67 23.57 17.70
CA GLY A 12 -6.45 22.44 18.17
C GLY A 12 -6.40 21.30 17.15
N ALA A 13 -5.65 20.24 17.45
CA ALA A 13 -5.78 18.98 16.73
C ALA A 13 -7.18 18.42 17.01
N ASN A 14 -8.03 18.38 15.99
CA ASN A 14 -9.37 17.82 16.10
C ASN A 14 -9.26 16.29 16.32
N PRO A 15 -9.61 15.73 17.48
CA PRO A 15 -9.40 14.30 17.77
C PRO A 15 -10.25 13.38 16.89
N ALA A 16 -11.25 13.92 16.17
CA ALA A 16 -12.08 13.19 15.23
C ALA A 16 -11.37 12.85 13.89
N ALA A 17 -10.25 13.49 13.56
CA ALA A 17 -9.49 13.15 12.34
C ALA A 17 -8.58 11.93 12.56
N ALA A 18 -8.03 11.78 13.77
CA ALA A 18 -7.11 10.70 14.13
C ALA A 18 -7.78 9.30 14.17
N SER A 19 -9.11 9.22 14.29
CA SER A 19 -9.84 7.94 14.37
C SER A 19 -10.07 7.26 13.01
N SER A 20 -9.74 7.92 11.89
CA SER A 20 -10.01 7.42 10.54
C SER A 20 -8.76 7.09 9.71
N CYS A 21 -7.57 7.48 10.18
CA CYS A 21 -6.32 7.20 9.47
C CYS A 21 -5.95 5.72 9.62
N ALA A 22 -5.15 5.22 8.67
CA ALA A 22 -4.51 3.92 8.79
C ALA A 22 -3.44 3.96 9.86
N ASP A 23 -3.40 2.97 10.75
CA ASP A 23 -2.25 2.72 11.61
C ASP A 23 -1.07 2.11 10.81
N ARG A 24 0.03 1.76 11.50
CA ARG A 24 1.22 1.23 10.83
C ARG A 24 0.97 -0.11 10.11
N ASP A 25 0.23 -1.04 10.72
CA ASP A 25 -0.02 -2.35 10.14
C ASP A 25 -1.02 -2.24 8.97
N GLU A 26 -2.02 -1.38 9.12
CA GLU A 26 -2.97 -1.07 8.05
C GLU A 26 -2.30 -0.34 6.88
N ALA A 27 -1.35 0.57 7.14
CA ALA A 27 -0.55 1.21 6.09
C ALA A 27 0.34 0.19 5.36
N ALA A 28 0.99 -0.72 6.09
CA ALA A 28 1.73 -1.82 5.50
C ALA A 28 0.81 -2.71 4.63
N ALA A 29 -0.42 -2.97 5.09
CA ALA A 29 -1.40 -3.73 4.33
C ALA A 29 -1.81 -3.06 3.00
N LEU A 30 -1.96 -1.73 2.99
CA LEU A 30 -2.23 -0.96 1.76
C LEU A 30 -1.07 -1.06 0.75
N HIS A 31 0.18 -0.99 1.23
CA HIS A 31 1.37 -1.16 0.39
C HIS A 31 1.50 -2.58 -0.14
N VAL A 32 1.38 -3.60 0.71
CA VAL A 32 1.45 -5.01 0.30
C VAL A 32 0.36 -5.34 -0.70
N ARG A 33 -0.86 -4.78 -0.52
CA ARG A 33 -1.93 -4.95 -1.51
C ARG A 33 -1.62 -4.27 -2.85
N SER A 34 -0.97 -3.12 -2.83
CA SER A 34 -0.51 -2.43 -4.03
C SER A 34 0.53 -3.28 -4.78
N LEU A 35 1.52 -3.80 -4.07
CA LEU A 35 2.53 -4.72 -4.61
C LEU A 35 1.87 -5.97 -5.22
N GLN A 36 1.00 -6.65 -4.47
CA GLN A 36 0.32 -7.84 -4.97
C GLN A 36 -0.49 -7.55 -6.23
N THR A 37 -1.16 -6.40 -6.30
CA THR A 37 -1.96 -6.01 -7.47
C THR A 37 -1.07 -5.70 -8.68
N TRP A 38 0.09 -5.05 -8.47
CA TRP A 38 1.10 -4.88 -9.50
C TRP A 38 1.53 -6.24 -10.07
N MET A 39 1.89 -7.19 -9.20
CA MET A 39 2.35 -8.51 -9.62
C MET A 39 1.28 -9.31 -10.36
N VAL A 40 0.01 -9.22 -9.94
CA VAL A 40 -1.11 -9.84 -10.66
C VAL A 40 -1.27 -9.26 -12.07
N VAL A 41 -1.21 -7.93 -12.22
CA VAL A 41 -1.35 -7.31 -13.55
C VAL A 41 -0.14 -7.67 -14.43
N ALA A 42 1.06 -7.68 -13.86
CA ALA A 42 2.26 -8.10 -14.57
C ALA A 42 2.19 -9.57 -15.04
N SER A 43 1.65 -10.47 -14.23
CA SER A 43 1.54 -11.88 -14.61
C SER A 43 0.70 -12.07 -15.88
N LEU A 44 -0.35 -11.27 -16.04
CA LEU A 44 -1.22 -11.25 -17.21
C LEU A 44 -0.59 -10.50 -18.40
N THR A 45 -0.05 -9.31 -18.16
CA THR A 45 0.47 -8.43 -19.22
C THR A 45 1.82 -8.91 -19.77
N CYS A 46 2.66 -9.49 -18.91
CA CYS A 46 4.05 -9.88 -19.21
C CYS A 46 4.21 -11.39 -19.38
N GLY A 47 3.18 -12.19 -19.13
CA GLY A 47 3.24 -13.66 -19.22
C GLY A 47 4.04 -14.32 -18.10
N SER A 48 4.15 -13.68 -16.94
CA SER A 48 4.94 -14.14 -15.78
C SER A 48 4.10 -14.85 -14.71
N VAL A 49 3.18 -15.72 -15.14
CA VAL A 49 2.26 -16.45 -14.25
C VAL A 49 3.01 -17.35 -13.26
N ASP A 50 4.07 -18.02 -13.70
CA ASP A 50 4.84 -18.91 -12.83
C ASP A 50 5.59 -18.14 -11.73
N ALA A 51 6.27 -17.04 -12.09
CA ALA A 51 6.92 -16.16 -11.12
C ALA A 51 5.91 -15.54 -10.12
N TYR A 52 4.71 -15.19 -10.58
CA TYR A 52 3.64 -14.75 -9.68
C TYR A 52 3.22 -15.85 -8.69
N ASN A 53 3.09 -17.09 -9.16
CA ASN A 53 2.74 -18.22 -8.30
C ASN A 53 3.82 -18.48 -7.26
N GLU A 54 5.10 -18.40 -7.64
CA GLU A 54 6.23 -18.53 -6.71
C GLU A 54 6.23 -17.41 -5.66
N PHE A 55 5.98 -16.17 -6.07
CA PHE A 55 5.77 -15.04 -5.17
C PHE A 55 4.64 -15.33 -4.17
N VAL A 56 3.46 -15.76 -4.65
CA VAL A 56 2.32 -16.08 -3.78
C VAL A 56 2.67 -17.21 -2.81
N LEU A 57 3.34 -18.26 -3.28
CA LEU A 57 3.74 -19.40 -2.44
C LEU A 57 4.72 -18.97 -1.34
N LYS A 58 5.77 -18.22 -1.70
CA LYS A 58 6.79 -17.74 -0.76
C LYS A 58 6.18 -16.82 0.30
N PHE A 59 5.36 -15.85 -0.11
CA PHE A 59 4.85 -14.80 0.78
C PHE A 59 3.44 -15.07 1.32
N ARG A 60 2.84 -16.23 1.06
CA ARG A 60 1.46 -16.58 1.46
C ARG A 60 1.12 -16.18 2.91
N PRO A 61 1.93 -16.49 3.93
CA PRO A 61 1.58 -16.12 5.31
C PRO A 61 1.47 -14.61 5.51
N ALA A 62 2.38 -13.84 4.92
CA ALA A 62 2.37 -12.38 5.00
C ALA A 62 1.20 -11.79 4.19
N LEU A 63 0.94 -12.30 2.98
CA LEU A 63 -0.18 -11.88 2.15
C LEU A 63 -1.53 -12.11 2.84
N GLN A 64 -1.69 -13.23 3.55
CA GLN A 64 -2.90 -13.50 4.33
C GLN A 64 -3.07 -12.52 5.48
N ARG A 65 -2.02 -12.34 6.31
CA ARG A 65 -2.05 -11.39 7.44
C ARG A 65 -2.41 -9.98 6.99
N HIS A 66 -1.76 -9.46 5.94
CA HIS A 66 -2.06 -8.14 5.42
C HIS A 66 -3.42 -8.06 4.73
N GLY A 67 -3.90 -9.15 4.13
CA GLY A 67 -5.27 -9.24 3.62
C GLY A 67 -6.31 -9.04 4.73
N ASP A 68 -6.12 -9.71 5.86
CA ASP A 68 -7.01 -9.59 7.03
C ASP A 68 -6.95 -8.18 7.64
N ALA A 69 -5.74 -7.61 7.79
CA ALA A 69 -5.55 -6.24 8.26
C ALA A 69 -6.23 -5.21 7.33
N LEU A 70 -6.14 -5.40 6.01
CA LEU A 70 -6.81 -4.54 5.04
C LEU A 70 -8.33 -4.62 5.17
N ILE A 71 -8.88 -5.82 5.33
CA ILE A 71 -10.32 -6.01 5.56
C ILE A 71 -10.73 -5.29 6.85
N GLY A 72 -9.97 -5.48 7.94
CA GLY A 72 -10.18 -4.82 9.22
C GLY A 72 -10.17 -3.29 9.11
N TYR A 73 -9.20 -2.72 8.40
CA TYR A 73 -9.11 -1.29 8.14
C TYR A 73 -10.38 -0.74 7.49
N PHE A 74 -10.84 -1.36 6.40
CA PHE A 74 -12.03 -0.90 5.69
C PHE A 74 -13.30 -1.10 6.52
N GLN A 75 -13.42 -2.18 7.29
CA GLN A 75 -14.54 -2.38 8.22
C GLN A 75 -14.57 -1.33 9.32
N ARG A 76 -13.42 -1.08 9.96
CA ARG A 76 -13.26 -0.07 11.03
C ARG A 76 -13.57 1.34 10.53
N THR A 77 -13.10 1.68 9.33
CA THR A 77 -13.19 3.04 8.77
C THR A 77 -14.56 3.36 8.16
N TYR A 78 -15.24 2.36 7.61
CA TYR A 78 -16.47 2.53 6.84
C TYR A 78 -17.70 1.79 7.38
N GLY A 79 -17.55 1.04 8.47
CA GLY A 79 -18.64 0.28 9.09
C GLY A 79 -19.31 -0.66 8.08
N GLY A 80 -20.64 -0.60 8.00
CA GLY A 80 -21.43 -1.41 7.07
C GLY A 80 -21.10 -1.24 5.59
N GLN A 81 -20.35 -0.19 5.19
CA GLN A 81 -19.88 0.01 3.82
C GLN A 81 -18.48 -0.56 3.56
N GLY A 82 -17.80 -1.14 4.56
CA GLY A 82 -16.41 -1.59 4.49
C GLY A 82 -16.11 -2.46 3.28
N THR A 83 -16.88 -3.52 3.06
CA THR A 83 -16.70 -4.43 1.91
C THR A 83 -16.83 -3.72 0.57
N SER A 84 -17.83 -2.83 0.41
CA SER A 84 -18.03 -2.08 -0.84
C SER A 84 -16.86 -1.12 -1.10
N LYS A 85 -16.36 -0.46 -0.06
CA LYS A 85 -15.20 0.44 -0.16
C LYS A 85 -13.91 -0.32 -0.46
N LEU A 86 -13.70 -1.47 0.17
CA LEU A 86 -12.58 -2.36 -0.13
C LEU A 86 -12.60 -2.82 -1.58
N ASN A 87 -13.75 -3.31 -2.07
CA ASN A 87 -13.89 -3.76 -3.45
C ASN A 87 -13.58 -2.63 -4.43
N ARG A 88 -14.13 -1.43 -4.19
CA ARG A 88 -13.81 -0.23 -5.00
C ARG A 88 -12.33 0.09 -4.97
N TYR A 89 -11.69 0.02 -3.80
CA TYR A 89 -10.27 0.30 -3.65
C TYR A 89 -9.42 -0.70 -4.45
N VAL A 90 -9.67 -2.00 -4.32
CA VAL A 90 -8.98 -3.04 -5.09
C VAL A 90 -9.14 -2.84 -6.59
N THR A 91 -10.35 -2.47 -7.05
CA THR A 91 -10.58 -2.13 -8.47
C THR A 91 -9.74 -0.92 -8.90
N LEU A 92 -9.61 0.11 -8.06
CA LEU A 92 -8.76 1.27 -8.36
C LEU A 92 -7.28 0.87 -8.49
N LEU A 93 -6.78 0.01 -7.61
CA LEU A 93 -5.41 -0.51 -7.71
C LEU A 93 -5.19 -1.24 -9.03
N ALA A 94 -6.11 -2.13 -9.41
CA ALA A 94 -6.01 -2.91 -10.64
C ALA A 94 -6.04 -2.01 -11.88
N ASN A 95 -6.92 -0.99 -11.89
CA ASN A 95 -7.00 -0.02 -12.97
C ASN A 95 -5.71 0.80 -13.07
N GLN A 96 -5.14 1.24 -11.95
CA GLN A 96 -3.88 1.99 -11.96
C GLN A 96 -2.73 1.12 -12.48
N ALA A 97 -2.57 -0.09 -11.95
CA ALA A 97 -1.52 -1.00 -12.43
C ALA A 97 -1.67 -1.30 -13.93
N SER A 98 -2.91 -1.51 -14.39
CA SER A 98 -3.21 -1.71 -15.81
C SER A 98 -2.82 -0.48 -16.64
N ALA A 99 -3.18 0.73 -16.19
CA ALA A 99 -2.82 1.97 -16.86
C ALA A 99 -1.29 2.16 -16.96
N LEU A 100 -0.54 1.82 -15.91
CA LEU A 100 0.93 1.84 -15.93
C LEU A 100 1.48 0.83 -16.94
N SER A 101 0.94 -0.39 -16.94
CA SER A 101 1.37 -1.45 -17.86
C SER A 101 1.07 -1.13 -19.34
N LEU A 102 -0.02 -0.39 -19.61
CA LEU A 102 -0.39 0.04 -20.96
C LEU A 102 0.42 1.26 -21.41
N LYS A 103 0.79 2.14 -20.48
CA LYS A 103 1.57 3.35 -20.76
C LYS A 103 2.96 3.00 -21.29
N ASP A 104 3.64 2.05 -20.65
CA ASP A 104 4.93 1.52 -21.09
C ASP A 104 5.09 0.07 -20.66
N ARG A 105 4.64 -0.84 -21.52
CA ARG A 105 4.70 -2.28 -21.27
C ARG A 105 6.14 -2.78 -21.08
N GLY A 106 7.09 -2.24 -21.84
CA GLY A 106 8.48 -2.70 -21.81
C GLY A 106 9.11 -2.45 -20.44
N SER A 107 9.04 -1.19 -19.99
CA SER A 107 9.55 -0.80 -18.67
C SER A 107 8.80 -1.47 -17.53
N TYR A 108 7.48 -1.63 -17.64
CA TYR A 108 6.66 -2.31 -16.64
C TYR A 108 7.07 -3.78 -16.46
N CYS A 109 7.26 -4.51 -17.56
CA CYS A 109 7.66 -5.91 -17.51
C CYS A 109 9.11 -6.09 -17.06
N ALA A 110 10.04 -5.24 -17.53
CA ALA A 110 11.44 -5.28 -17.09
C ALA A 110 11.55 -5.05 -15.58
N ARG A 111 10.91 -4.00 -15.06
CA ARG A 111 10.88 -3.73 -13.61
C ARG A 111 10.29 -4.89 -12.82
N THR A 112 9.21 -5.49 -13.31
CA THR A 112 8.57 -6.61 -12.60
C THR A 112 9.45 -7.87 -12.58
N ALA A 113 10.19 -8.13 -13.67
CA ALA A 113 11.15 -9.24 -13.71
C ALA A 113 12.25 -9.06 -12.65
N GLU A 114 12.85 -7.86 -12.58
CA GLU A 114 13.85 -7.52 -11.54
C GLU A 114 13.29 -7.74 -10.13
N MET A 115 12.05 -7.30 -9.89
CA MET A 115 11.41 -7.49 -8.59
C MET A 115 11.19 -8.98 -8.24
N TYR A 116 10.86 -9.82 -9.22
CA TYR A 116 10.74 -11.26 -8.99
C TYR A 116 12.09 -11.91 -8.66
N ASP A 117 13.17 -11.51 -9.32
CA ASP A 117 14.51 -12.01 -9.05
C ASP A 117 14.95 -11.62 -7.62
N GLU A 118 14.78 -10.35 -7.23
CA GLU A 118 15.05 -9.89 -5.86
C GLU A 118 14.24 -10.65 -4.80
N MET A 119 12.97 -10.92 -5.12
CA MET A 119 12.08 -11.68 -4.25
C MET A 119 12.45 -13.15 -4.14
N GLN A 120 13.09 -13.75 -5.15
CA GLN A 120 13.60 -15.11 -5.05
C GLN A 120 14.87 -15.14 -4.19
N ASP A 121 15.79 -14.22 -4.45
CA ASP A 121 17.17 -14.29 -3.95
C ASP A 121 17.40 -13.64 -2.58
N GLY A 122 16.63 -12.61 -2.19
CA GLY A 122 17.00 -11.76 -1.06
C GLY A 122 15.87 -11.29 -0.15
N VAL A 123 14.66 -11.07 -0.67
CA VAL A 123 13.56 -10.54 0.16
C VAL A 123 13.01 -11.65 1.07
N SER A 124 13.14 -11.45 2.38
CA SER A 124 12.54 -12.31 3.40
C SER A 124 11.09 -11.92 3.71
N LEU A 125 10.35 -12.81 4.37
CA LEU A 125 8.97 -12.56 4.80
C LEU A 125 8.79 -11.25 5.59
N THR A 126 9.77 -10.91 6.43
CA THR A 126 9.73 -9.71 7.28
C THR A 126 10.07 -8.43 6.52
N GLN A 127 10.69 -8.53 5.34
CA GLN A 127 11.05 -7.38 4.51
C GLN A 127 9.96 -7.03 3.49
N LEU A 128 8.92 -7.86 3.34
CA LEU A 128 7.87 -7.63 2.35
C LEU A 128 7.19 -6.26 2.51
N GLU A 129 7.00 -5.79 3.75
CA GLU A 129 6.37 -4.50 4.03
C GLU A 129 7.19 -3.33 3.49
N SER A 130 8.46 -3.22 3.87
CA SER A 130 9.35 -2.15 3.41
C SER A 130 9.59 -2.24 1.90
N TYR A 131 9.78 -3.45 1.39
CA TYR A 131 9.94 -3.69 -0.03
C TYR A 131 8.74 -3.21 -0.84
N SER A 132 7.51 -3.48 -0.37
CA SER A 132 6.28 -3.04 -1.03
C SER A 132 6.18 -1.52 -1.09
N ALA A 133 6.51 -0.85 0.02
CA ALA A 133 6.46 0.61 0.12
C ALA A 133 7.48 1.30 -0.79
N GLU A 134 8.69 0.75 -0.91
CA GLU A 134 9.79 1.32 -1.69
C GLU A 134 9.66 1.06 -3.20
N ASN A 135 9.23 -0.15 -3.58
CA ASN A 135 9.29 -0.58 -4.98
C ASN A 135 7.99 -0.40 -5.75
N VAL A 136 6.85 -0.29 -5.08
CA VAL A 136 5.56 0.02 -5.72
C VAL A 136 4.90 1.25 -5.12
N GLY A 137 5.07 1.46 -3.80
CA GLY A 137 4.37 2.51 -3.10
C GLY A 137 2.85 2.24 -3.05
N LEU A 138 2.04 3.30 -3.04
CA LEU A 138 0.59 3.17 -3.21
C LEU A 138 0.22 3.38 -4.67
N LEU A 139 -0.44 2.38 -5.27
CA LEU A 139 -1.01 2.53 -6.62
C LEU A 139 -2.22 3.48 -6.60
N ALA A 140 -3.03 3.41 -5.56
CA ALA A 140 -4.13 4.35 -5.36
C ALA A 140 -4.10 4.85 -3.91
N VAL A 141 -4.25 6.17 -3.76
CA VAL A 141 -4.40 6.79 -2.44
C VAL A 141 -5.83 6.61 -1.96
N GLU A 142 -5.97 6.09 -0.74
CA GLU A 142 -7.27 5.99 -0.08
C GLU A 142 -7.59 7.36 0.56
N PRO A 143 -8.72 8.02 0.25
CA PRO A 143 -8.98 9.40 0.68
C PRO A 143 -9.03 9.63 2.20
N LYS A 144 -9.26 8.57 3.00
CA LYS A 144 -9.22 8.57 4.46
C LYS A 144 -7.96 7.94 5.03
N SER A 145 -7.03 7.43 4.23
CA SER A 145 -5.67 7.21 4.72
C SER A 145 -5.02 8.59 4.88
N CYS A 146 -5.23 9.22 6.03
CA CYS A 146 -4.38 10.32 6.46
C CYS A 146 -2.99 9.75 6.74
N MET A 147 -2.25 9.45 5.68
CA MET A 147 -0.84 9.17 5.76
C MET A 147 -0.19 10.47 6.23
N SER A 148 0.06 10.59 7.53
CA SER A 148 1.01 11.61 7.98
C SER A 148 2.31 11.35 7.22
N GLU A 149 2.90 12.39 6.64
CA GLU A 149 4.18 12.36 5.92
C GLU A 149 5.34 11.73 6.74
N ASN A 150 5.10 11.41 8.02
CA ASN A 150 6.07 10.86 8.96
C ASN A 150 6.14 9.32 9.01
N LEU A 151 5.20 8.56 8.45
CA LEU A 151 5.30 7.08 8.47
C LEU A 151 6.29 6.53 7.44
N VAL A 152 6.48 7.25 6.32
CA VAL A 152 7.51 6.94 5.31
C VAL A 152 8.93 7.09 5.90
N VAL A 153 9.09 7.90 6.95
CA VAL A 153 10.37 8.14 7.62
C VAL A 153 10.67 7.09 8.70
N SER A 154 9.66 6.41 9.25
CA SER A 154 9.85 5.42 10.34
C SER A 154 10.10 3.98 9.86
N LEU A 155 10.21 3.77 8.54
CA LEU A 155 10.60 2.49 7.93
C LEU A 155 12.05 2.51 7.40
N LYS A 156 12.83 3.53 7.74
CA LYS A 156 14.28 3.60 7.52
C LYS A 156 15.06 3.30 8.80
#